data_AF-G8QNB1-F1
#
_entry.id   AF-G8QNB1-F1
#
_cell.length_a   1.000
_cell.length_b   1.000
_cell.length_c   1.000
_cell.angle_alpha   90.00
_cell.angle_beta   90.00
_cell.angle_gamma   90.00
#
_symmetry.space_group_name_H-M   'P 1'
#
loop_
_entity.id
_entity.type
_entity.pdbx_description
1 polymer ?
#
loop_
_entity_poly.entity_id
_entity_poly.type
_entity_poly.pdbx_seq_one_letter_code
_entity_poly.pdbx_strand_id
1 'polypeptide(L)' 'MGIVKISEQMHENLRLTSGALSRSINAQAEHWLRVGMLAELNPNLAYADICQLLIQAERQAEGSSADKDAAVAQAA' A
#
# COMPACT_ATOMS: atom_id res chain seq x y z
N MET A 1 8.91 -12.78 7.13
CA MET A 1 8.87 -11.74 6.09
C MET A 1 10.14 -11.88 5.24
N GLY A 2 10.03 -11.86 3.90
CA GLY A 2 11.20 -11.84 3.02
C GLY A 2 11.84 -10.45 2.96
N ILE A 3 13.17 -10.37 2.92
CA ILE A 3 13.90 -9.10 2.78
C ILE A 3 14.12 -8.84 1.30
N VAL A 4 13.59 -7.74 0.78
CA VAL A 4 13.85 -7.28 -0.59
C VAL A 4 15.05 -6.34 -0.56
N LYS A 5 16.10 -6.65 -1.33
CA LYS A 5 17.24 -5.76 -1.51
C LYS A 5 16.94 -4.77 -2.63
N ILE A 6 17.25 -3.50 -2.38
CA ILE A 6 17.17 -2.40 -3.34
C ILE A 6 18.50 -1.66 -3.40
N SER A 7 18.72 -0.84 -4.42
CA SER A 7 19.93 -0.02 -4.50
C SER A 7 19.93 1.07 -3.43
N GLU A 8 21.13 1.53 -3.04
CA GLU A 8 21.29 2.62 -2.07
C GLU A 8 20.57 3.89 -2.53
N GLN A 9 20.67 4.22 -3.81
CA GLN A 9 19.97 5.35 -4.40
C GLN A 9 18.44 5.25 -4.24
N MET A 10 17.88 4.05 -4.39
CA MET A 10 16.44 3.84 -4.20
C MET A 10 16.05 3.96 -2.72
N HIS A 11 16.89 3.47 -1.82
CA HIS A 11 16.69 3.61 -0.38
C HIS A 11 16.67 5.09 0.05
N GLU A 12 17.58 5.92 -0.48
CA GLU A 12 17.56 7.35 -0.18
C GLU A 12 16.36 8.09 -0.79
N ASN A 13 15.94 7.73 -2.01
CA ASN A 13 14.71 8.26 -2.59
C ASN A 13 13.48 7.92 -1.73
N LEU A 14 13.43 6.71 -1.16
CA LEU A 14 12.38 6.31 -0.23
C LEU A 14 12.43 7.15 1.05
N ARG A 15 13.61 7.33 1.66
CA ARG A 15 13.78 8.14 2.89
C ARG A 15 13.30 9.58 2.68
N LEU A 16 13.70 10.22 1.58
CA LEU A 16 13.30 11.59 1.26
C LEU A 16 11.79 11.70 1.00
N THR A 17 11.26 10.83 0.14
CA THR A 17 9.84 10.87 -0.26
C THR A 17 8.92 10.51 0.90
N SER A 18 9.29 9.53 1.73
CA SER A 18 8.49 9.11 2.88
C SER A 18 8.35 10.26 3.89
N GLY A 19 9.43 11.02 4.13
CA GLY A 19 9.39 12.22 4.96
C GLY A 19 8.46 13.29 4.38
N ALA A 20 8.58 13.59 3.09
CA ALA A 20 7.74 14.59 2.41
C ALA A 20 6.25 14.21 2.39
N LEU A 21 5.92 12.92 2.26
CA LEU A 21 4.54 12.42 2.18
C LEU A 21 3.99 11.93 3.52
N SER A 22 4.72 12.17 4.62
CA SER A 22 4.32 11.78 5.98
C SER A 22 3.98 10.29 6.11
N ARG A 23 4.82 9.42 5.53
CA ARG A 23 4.72 7.95 5.62
C ARG A 23 6.00 7.37 6.24
N SER A 24 5.90 6.16 6.79
CA SER A 24 7.11 5.38 7.09
C SER A 24 7.81 4.97 5.80
N ILE A 25 9.11 4.66 5.87
CA ILE A 25 9.89 4.20 4.71
C ILE A 25 9.24 2.95 4.10
N ASN A 26 8.83 2.00 4.94
CA ASN A 26 8.17 0.77 4.48
C ASN A 26 6.81 1.06 3.84
N ALA A 27 5.99 1.94 4.43
CA ALA A 27 4.70 2.31 3.84
C ALA A 27 4.86 3.03 2.49
N GLN A 28 5.91 3.84 2.34
CA GLN A 28 6.23 4.48 1.07
C GLN A 28 6.71 3.46 0.02
N ALA A 29 7.52 2.48 0.42
CA ALA A 29 7.96 1.40 -0.44
C ALA A 29 6.76 0.53 -0.90
N GLU A 30 5.89 0.15 0.02
CA GLU A 30 4.68 -0.60 -0.28
C GLU A 30 3.77 0.17 -1.25
N HIS A 31 3.58 1.47 -1.02
CA HIS A 31 2.78 2.31 -1.92
C HIS A 31 3.33 2.30 -3.35
N TRP A 32 4.64 2.48 -3.54
CA TRP A 32 5.24 2.41 -4.88
C TRP A 32 5.12 1.03 -5.52
N LEU A 33 5.29 -0.05 -4.76
CA LEU A 33 5.11 -1.41 -5.26
C LEU A 33 3.66 -1.67 -5.70
N ARG A 34 2.67 -1.22 -4.92
CA ARG A 34 1.25 -1.38 -5.25
C ARG A 34 0.85 -0.54 -6.46
N VAL A 35 1.32 0.70 -6.56
CA VAL A 35 1.14 1.55 -7.75
C VAL A 35 1.75 0.89 -8.97
N GLY A 36 3.00 0.42 -8.89
CA GLY A 36 3.71 -0.23 -10.00
C GLY A 36 2.99 -1.49 -10.48
N MET A 37 2.55 -2.34 -9.56
CA MET A 37 1.78 -3.55 -9.89
C MET A 37 0.44 -3.20 -10.58
N LEU A 38 -0.30 -2.21 -10.07
CA LEU A 38 -1.57 -1.80 -10.68
C LEU A 38 -1.38 -1.17 -12.06
N ALA A 39 -0.32 -0.37 -12.25
CA ALA A 39 0.03 0.20 -13.54
C ALA A 39 0.41 -0.89 -14.56
N GLU A 40 1.19 -1.90 -14.14
CA GLU A 40 1.57 -3.03 -15.00
C GLU A 40 0.35 -3.85 -15.44
N LEU A 41 -0.58 -4.13 -14.52
CA LEU A 41 -1.79 -4.89 -14.79
C LEU A 41 -2.85 -4.10 -15.57
N ASN A 42 -2.79 -2.77 -15.50
CA ASN A 42 -3.76 -1.88 -16.13
C ASN A 42 -3.06 -0.72 -16.87
N PRO A 43 -2.39 -0.99 -18.01
CA PRO A 43 -1.53 -0.01 -18.68
C PRO A 43 -2.23 1.26 -19.16
N ASN A 44 -3.56 1.21 -19.29
CA ASN A 44 -4.38 2.32 -19.81
C ASN A 44 -4.97 3.20 -18.69
N LEU A 45 -4.80 2.84 -17.41
CA LEU A 45 -5.33 3.64 -16.31
C LEU A 45 -4.46 4.86 -16.06
N ALA A 46 -5.11 6.00 -15.82
CA ALA A 46 -4.42 7.17 -15.33
C ALA A 46 -4.02 6.96 -13.87
N TYR A 47 -2.99 7.69 -13.43
CA TYR A 47 -2.52 7.62 -12.03
C TYR A 47 -3.65 7.91 -11.01
N ALA A 48 -4.55 8.84 -11.34
CA ALA A 48 -5.70 9.15 -10.48
C ALA A 48 -6.61 7.94 -10.27
N ASP A 49 -6.85 7.14 -11.31
CA ASP A 49 -7.68 5.93 -11.21
C ASP A 49 -6.99 4.85 -10.38
N ILE A 50 -5.66 4.70 -10.53
CA ILE A 50 -4.85 3.81 -9.68
C ILE A 50 -4.98 4.22 -8.21
N CYS A 51 -4.93 5.52 -7.90
CA CYS A 51 -5.14 6.00 -6.54
C CYS A 51 -6.54 5.66 -6.01
N GLN A 52 -7.59 5.79 -6.83
CA GLN A 52 -8.94 5.40 -6.44
C GLN A 52 -9.04 3.90 -6.12
N LEU A 53 -8.42 3.05 -6.94
CA LEU A 53 -8.37 1.60 -6.68
C LEU A 53 -7.68 1.28 -5.36
N LEU A 54 -6.57 1.97 -5.04
CA LEU A 54 -5.87 1.80 -3.76
C LEU A 54 -6.76 2.18 -2.57
N ILE A 55 -7.46 3.32 -2.65
CA ILE A 55 -8.38 3.76 -1.59
C ILE A 55 -9.53 2.77 -1.41
N GLN A 56 -10.09 2.26 -2.50
CA GLN A 56 -11.15 1.25 -2.45
C GLN A 56 -10.68 -0.05 -1.80
N ALA A 57 -9.45 -0.50 -2.13
CA ALA A 57 -8.86 -1.69 -1.53
C ALA A 57 -8.67 -1.54 -0.01
N GLU A 58 -8.20 -0.38 0.48
CA GLU A 58 -8.06 -0.14 1.92
C GLU A 58 -9.40 -0.14 2.65
N ARG A 59 -10.43 0.50 2.08
CA ARG A 59 -11.79 0.49 2.67
C ARG A 59 -12.35 -0.93 2.80
N GLN A 60 -12.08 -1.80 1.83
CA GLN A 60 -12.50 -3.20 1.88
C GLN A 60 -11.71 -3.98 2.93
N ALA A 61 -10.43 -3.70 3.09
CA ALA A 61 -9.60 -4.32 4.12
C ALA A 61 -10.06 -3.95 5.54
N GLU A 62 -10.38 -2.67 5.79
CA GLU A 62 -10.94 -2.18 7.05
C GLU A 62 -12.30 -2.84 7.39
N GLY A 63 -13.19 -2.94 6.39
CA GLY A 63 -14.48 -3.63 6.56
C GLY A 63 -14.33 -5.11 6.90
N SER A 64 -13.35 -5.79 6.28
CA SER A 64 -13.06 -7.20 6.56
C SER A 64 -12.47 -7.43 7.95
N SER A 65 -11.71 -6.47 8.51
CA SER A 65 -11.22 -6.56 9.89
C SER A 65 -12.34 -6.38 10.92
N ALA A 66 -13.26 -5.44 10.69
CA ALA A 66 -14.38 -5.20 11.60
C ALA A 66 -15.32 -6.42 11.72
N ASP A 67 -15.60 -7.10 10.60
CA ASP A 67 -16.40 -8.33 10.60
C ASP A 67 -15.71 -9.48 11.34
N LYS A 68 -14.38 -9.58 11.27
CA LYS A 68 -13.61 -10.59 12.02
C LYS A 68 -13.63 -10.32 13.52
N ASP A 69 -13.46 -9.08 13.94
CA ASP A 69 -13.48 -8.70 15.36
C ASP A 69 -14.86 -8.94 15.98
N ALA A 70 -15.94 -8.64 15.25
CA ALA A 70 -17.31 -8.92 15.67
C ALA A 70 -17.59 -10.43 15.80
N ALA A 71 -17.09 -11.25 14.86
CA ALA A 71 -17.24 -12.69 14.91
C ALA A 71 -16.45 -13.35 16.06
N VAL A 72 -15.26 -12.84 16.38
CA VAL A 72 -14.47 -13.32 17.53
C VAL A 72 -15.15 -12.96 18.85
N ALA A 73 -15.73 -11.76 18.96
CA ALA A 73 -16.44 -11.34 20.17
C ALA A 73 -17.74 -12.12 20.41
N GLN A 74 -18.42 -12.60 19.36
CA GLN A 74 -19.61 -13.46 19.51
C GLN A 74 -19.29 -14.93 19.83
N ALA A 75 -18.05 -15.36 19.63
CA ALA A 75 -17.59 -16.72 19.88
C ALA A 75 -16.94 -16.92 21.27
N ALA A 76 -16.83 -15.85 22.07
CA ALA A 76 -16.27 -15.84 23.43
C ALA A 76 -17.39 -15.65 24.48
#